data_AF-E0M4Y4-F1
#
_entry.id   AF-E0M4Y4-F1
#
_cell.length_a   1.000
_cell.length_b   1.000
_cell.length_c   1.000
_cell.angle_alpha   90.00
_cell.angle_beta   90.00
_cell.angle_gamma   90.00
#
_symmetry.space_group_name_H-M   'P 1'
#
loop_
_entity.id
_entity.type
_entity.pdbx_description
1 polymer ?
#
loop_
_entity_poly.entity_id
_entity_poly.type
_entity_poly.pdbx_seq_one_letter_code
_entity_poly.pdbx_strand_id
1 'polypeptide(L)'
;MTRKQSGRHTDQLFIWNAEHHLTESVSTRNGTEQRTTYGYDAFGRRSWKRDAFGITRFIWEGNRLLSEVRGSRQHLWMYEDDSFAPLAQISLQQGGTEHEAQVNWYHNDVSGLLCELTGADGSVVWCAVYRARGNTLRIEQAAGENAEPVYQPLRYQGQYFGAETGLLYNRFRDYDPDAGRFVSQDPIGLAGGVNL
;
A
#
# COMPACT_ATOMS: atom_id res chain seq x y z
N MET A 1 20.05 2.69 -9.10
CA MET A 1 19.13 1.64 -9.63
C MET A 1 19.29 0.39 -8.79
N THR A 2 18.21 -0.36 -8.55
CA THR A 2 18.19 -1.60 -7.75
C THR A 2 17.48 -2.70 -8.52
N ARG A 3 17.99 -3.94 -8.51
CA ARG A 3 17.35 -5.08 -9.16
C ARG A 3 16.91 -6.10 -8.12
N LYS A 4 15.68 -6.63 -8.25
CA LYS A 4 15.14 -7.70 -7.40
C LYS A 4 14.69 -8.87 -8.29
N GLN A 5 14.95 -10.09 -7.84
CA GLN A 5 14.37 -11.30 -8.42
C GLN A 5 13.35 -11.87 -7.44
N SER A 6 12.10 -11.97 -7.88
CA SER A 6 10.97 -12.46 -7.10
C SER A 6 10.54 -13.83 -7.65
N GLY A 7 10.86 -14.88 -6.91
CA GLY A 7 10.66 -16.26 -7.40
C GLY A 7 11.51 -16.58 -8.65
N ARG A 8 11.06 -17.54 -9.46
CA ARG A 8 11.83 -18.03 -10.62
C ARG A 8 11.64 -17.22 -11.92
N HIS A 9 10.63 -16.37 -12.00
CA HIS A 9 10.18 -15.83 -13.30
C HIS A 9 9.80 -14.34 -13.25
N THR A 10 10.21 -13.62 -12.21
CA THR A 10 9.90 -12.19 -12.09
C THR A 10 11.17 -11.42 -11.76
N ASP A 11 11.62 -10.63 -12.73
CA ASP A 11 12.70 -9.67 -12.59
C ASP A 11 12.10 -8.29 -12.40
N GLN A 12 12.62 -7.53 -11.44
CA GLN A 12 12.15 -6.18 -11.15
C GLN A 12 13.33 -5.22 -11.14
N LEU A 13 13.16 -4.07 -11.77
CA LEU A 13 14.10 -2.95 -11.78
C LEU A 13 13.45 -1.74 -11.11
N PHE A 14 14.17 -1.14 -10.16
CA PHE A 14 13.76 0.03 -9.41
C PHE A 14 14.71 1.19 -9.70
N ILE A 15 14.14 2.33 -10.10
CA ILE A 15 14.86 3.55 -10.45
C ILE A 15 14.52 4.61 -9.40
N TRP A 16 15.55 5.27 -8.90
CA TRP A 16 15.47 6.18 -7.75
C TRP A 16 16.00 7.55 -8.17
N ASN A 17 15.43 8.63 -7.61
CA ASN A 17 16.00 9.97 -7.73
C ASN A 17 17.12 10.22 -6.69
N ALA A 18 17.69 11.43 -6.72
CA ALA A 18 18.74 11.84 -5.80
C ALA A 18 18.26 11.93 -4.35
N GLU A 19 16.95 12.12 -4.14
CA GLU A 19 16.29 12.15 -2.83
C GLU A 19 15.89 10.75 -2.32
N HIS A 20 16.38 9.68 -2.94
CA HIS A 20 16.10 8.28 -2.57
C HIS A 20 14.62 7.85 -2.68
N HIS A 21 13.81 8.58 -3.45
CA HIS A 21 12.45 8.18 -3.78
C HIS A 21 12.41 7.27 -5.01
N LEU A 22 11.59 6.21 -4.94
CA LEU A 22 11.34 5.32 -6.09
C LEU A 22 10.56 6.09 -7.14
N THR A 23 11.18 6.46 -8.27
CA THR A 23 10.51 7.22 -9.35
C THR A 23 9.92 6.31 -10.40
N GLU A 24 10.45 5.09 -10.54
CA GLU A 24 9.98 4.12 -11.52
C GLU A 24 10.28 2.68 -11.11
N SER A 25 9.33 1.78 -11.38
CA SER A 25 9.50 0.35 -11.29
C SER A 25 9.14 -0.34 -12.60
N VAL A 26 9.95 -1.30 -13.00
CA VAL A 26 9.72 -2.17 -14.16
C VAL A 26 9.71 -3.61 -13.68
N SER A 27 8.57 -4.29 -13.82
CA SER A 27 8.39 -5.69 -13.48
C SER A 27 8.25 -6.51 -14.77
N THR A 28 9.18 -7.41 -15.03
CA THR A 28 9.14 -8.34 -16.16
C THR A 28 8.77 -9.73 -15.66
N ARG A 29 7.59 -10.24 -16.05
CA ARG A 29 7.12 -11.58 -15.70
C ARG A 29 6.82 -12.39 -16.96
N ASN A 30 7.49 -13.52 -17.13
CA ASN A 30 7.34 -14.38 -18.32
C ASN A 30 7.45 -13.59 -19.65
N GLY A 31 8.39 -12.64 -19.72
CA GLY A 31 8.60 -11.79 -20.91
C GLY A 31 7.61 -10.63 -21.09
N THR A 32 6.58 -10.52 -20.24
CA THR A 32 5.67 -9.36 -20.23
C THR A 32 6.19 -8.30 -19.27
N GLU A 33 6.41 -7.10 -19.76
CA GLU A 33 6.85 -5.95 -18.96
C GLU A 33 5.66 -5.11 -18.48
N GLN A 34 5.66 -4.76 -17.20
CA GLN A 34 4.78 -3.76 -16.61
C GLN A 34 5.62 -2.65 -15.98
N ARG A 35 5.25 -1.41 -16.30
CA ARG A 35 5.95 -0.21 -15.85
C ARG A 35 5.02 0.64 -15.00
N THR A 36 5.53 1.14 -13.88
CA THR A 36 4.84 2.09 -13.03
C THR A 36 5.78 3.24 -12.69
N THR A 37 5.28 4.46 -12.82
CA THR A 37 6.01 5.69 -12.48
C THR A 37 5.36 6.36 -11.28
N TYR A 38 6.16 7.07 -10.50
CA TYR A 38 5.75 7.64 -9.22
C TYR A 38 6.14 9.12 -9.16
N GLY A 39 5.28 9.93 -8.55
CA GLY A 39 5.56 11.32 -8.22
C GLY A 39 5.42 11.59 -6.73
N TYR A 40 6.15 12.60 -6.27
CA TYR A 40 6.23 12.98 -4.86
C TYR A 40 5.93 14.47 -4.72
N ASP A 41 5.40 14.86 -3.57
CA ASP A 41 5.27 16.27 -3.21
C ASP A 41 6.56 16.83 -2.61
N ALA A 42 6.57 18.12 -2.28
CA ALA A 42 7.73 18.80 -1.71
C ALA A 42 8.16 18.26 -0.33
N PHE A 43 7.33 17.47 0.34
CA PHE A 43 7.63 16.83 1.62
C PHE A 43 8.07 15.37 1.47
N GLY A 44 8.31 14.91 0.23
CA GLY A 44 8.73 13.54 -0.08
C GLY A 44 7.63 12.49 0.06
N ARG A 45 6.36 12.90 0.11
CA ARG A 45 5.23 11.95 0.17
C ARG A 45 4.80 11.61 -1.25
N ARG A 46 4.56 10.33 -1.54
CA ARG A 46 4.08 9.89 -2.86
C ARG A 46 2.73 10.56 -3.14
N SER A 47 2.67 11.43 -4.14
CA SER A 47 1.47 12.20 -4.52
C SER A 47 0.66 11.52 -5.61
N TRP A 48 1.32 10.70 -6.45
CA TRP A 48 0.66 9.85 -7.43
C TRP A 48 1.52 8.66 -7.86
N LYS A 49 0.87 7.64 -8.43
CA LYS A 49 1.50 6.59 -9.25
C LYS A 49 0.73 6.40 -10.55
N ARG A 50 1.41 6.03 -11.62
CA ARG A 50 0.83 5.81 -12.95
C ARG A 50 1.35 4.52 -13.56
N ASP A 51 0.43 3.65 -13.94
CA ASP A 51 0.69 2.44 -14.72
C ASP A 51 -0.04 2.55 -16.09
N ALA A 52 -0.01 1.47 -16.87
CA ALA A 52 -0.67 1.42 -18.18
C ALA A 52 -2.20 1.58 -18.13
N PHE A 53 -2.82 1.34 -16.97
CA PHE A 53 -4.27 1.34 -16.77
C PHE A 53 -4.79 2.63 -16.12
N GLY A 54 -3.90 3.52 -15.64
CA GLY A 54 -4.30 4.84 -15.18
C GLY A 54 -3.43 5.42 -14.08
N ILE A 55 -3.97 6.46 -13.44
CA ILE A 55 -3.30 7.20 -12.37
C ILE A 55 -4.03 6.94 -11.05
N THR A 56 -3.26 6.64 -10.03
CA THR A 56 -3.68 6.64 -8.63
C THR A 56 -3.12 7.92 -7.99
N ARG A 57 -3.96 8.72 -7.35
CA ARG A 57 -3.55 9.94 -6.62
C ARG A 57 -3.68 9.73 -5.13
N PHE A 58 -2.73 10.25 -4.37
CA PHE A 58 -2.68 10.13 -2.92
C PHE A 58 -2.83 11.50 -2.28
N ILE A 59 -3.65 11.58 -1.23
CA ILE A 59 -3.92 12.78 -0.44
C ILE A 59 -3.47 12.48 0.99
N TRP A 60 -2.76 13.43 1.59
CA TRP A 60 -2.09 13.23 2.87
C TRP A 60 -2.58 14.23 3.92
N GLU A 61 -2.71 13.76 5.15
CA GLU A 61 -2.87 14.58 6.35
C GLU A 61 -1.59 14.45 7.20
N GLY A 62 -0.76 15.49 7.22
CA GLY A 62 0.58 15.38 7.81
C GLY A 62 1.36 14.24 7.15
N ASN A 63 1.65 13.17 7.91
CA ASN A 63 2.34 11.99 7.41
C ASN A 63 1.42 10.78 7.20
N ARG A 64 0.11 10.93 7.45
CA ARG A 64 -0.89 9.88 7.29
C ARG A 64 -1.50 9.93 5.91
N LEU A 65 -1.68 8.77 5.28
CA LEU A 65 -2.35 8.67 3.99
C LEU A 65 -3.86 8.86 4.22
N LEU A 66 -4.38 10.04 3.92
CA LEU A 66 -5.77 10.35 4.15
C LEU A 66 -6.66 9.68 3.10
N SER A 67 -6.30 9.76 1.82
CA SER A 67 -7.15 9.28 0.73
C SER A 67 -6.36 8.82 -0.49
N GLU A 68 -6.93 7.88 -1.22
CA GLU A 68 -6.50 7.43 -2.53
C GLU A 68 -7.65 7.57 -3.54
N VAL A 69 -7.34 8.08 -4.73
CA VAL A 69 -8.29 8.17 -5.83
C VAL A 69 -7.73 7.49 -7.06
N ARG A 70 -8.48 6.54 -7.63
CA ARG A 70 -8.15 5.88 -8.90
C ARG A 70 -9.40 5.75 -9.76
N GLY A 71 -9.35 6.31 -10.97
CA GLY A 71 -10.52 6.39 -11.84
C GLY A 71 -11.68 7.11 -11.15
N SER A 72 -12.83 6.43 -11.06
CA SER A 72 -14.03 6.91 -10.39
C SER A 72 -14.19 6.36 -8.96
N ARG A 73 -13.16 5.73 -8.37
CA ARG A 73 -13.21 5.22 -7.00
C ARG A 73 -12.31 6.05 -6.09
N GLN A 74 -12.82 6.39 -4.92
CA GLN A 74 -12.06 7.02 -3.84
C GLN A 74 -12.12 6.15 -2.59
N HIS A 75 -10.99 6.01 -1.91
CA HIS A 75 -10.88 5.39 -0.60
C HIS A 75 -10.32 6.43 0.38
N LEU A 76 -11.04 6.70 1.46
CA LEU A 76 -10.62 7.56 2.57
C LEU A 76 -10.31 6.67 3.77
N TRP A 77 -9.25 6.99 4.51
CA TRP A 77 -8.88 6.30 5.74
C TRP A 77 -9.01 7.24 6.94
N MET A 78 -9.66 6.75 7.97
CA MET A 78 -9.69 7.37 9.30
C MET A 78 -8.72 6.61 10.20
N TYR A 79 -8.07 7.34 11.10
CA TYR A 79 -7.07 6.81 12.01
C TYR A 79 -7.49 7.08 13.46
N GLU A 80 -6.97 6.28 14.37
CA GLU A 80 -7.04 6.60 15.81
C GLU A 80 -6.31 7.92 16.12
N ASP A 81 -6.69 8.54 17.24
CA ASP A 81 -6.13 9.82 17.68
C ASP A 81 -4.61 9.74 17.84
N ASP A 82 -3.92 10.70 17.22
CA ASP A 82 -2.45 10.83 17.19
C ASP A 82 -1.69 9.53 16.84
N SER A 83 -2.31 8.68 16.00
CA SER A 83 -1.79 7.36 15.65
C SER A 83 -1.75 7.14 14.14
N PHE A 84 -0.97 6.13 13.72
CA PHE A 84 -0.97 5.58 12.37
C PHE A 84 -1.82 4.30 12.25
N ALA A 85 -2.48 3.89 13.35
CA ALA A 85 -3.41 2.78 13.37
C ALA A 85 -4.70 3.18 12.63
N PRO A 86 -5.01 2.53 11.48
CA PRO A 86 -6.25 2.79 10.78
C PRO A 86 -7.43 2.29 11.61
N LEU A 87 -8.50 3.08 11.64
CA LEU A 87 -9.75 2.81 12.34
C LEU A 87 -10.85 2.38 11.35
N ALA A 88 -10.98 3.09 10.23
CA ALA A 88 -12.01 2.82 9.24
C ALA A 88 -11.56 3.21 7.82
N GLN A 89 -12.15 2.56 6.82
CA GLN A 89 -12.05 2.93 5.41
C GLN A 89 -13.44 3.26 4.91
N ILE A 90 -13.55 4.40 4.22
CA ILE A 90 -14.76 4.85 3.55
C ILE A 90 -14.48 4.80 2.05
N SER A 91 -15.20 3.94 1.33
CA SER A 91 -15.05 3.75 -0.12
C SER A 91 -16.24 4.33 -0.85
N LEU A 92 -15.97 5.26 -1.76
CA LEU A 92 -16.97 6.05 -2.48
C LEU A 92 -16.77 5.90 -3.99
N GLN A 93 -17.89 5.76 -4.69
CA GLN A 93 -17.94 5.90 -6.14
C GLN A 93 -18.12 7.38 -6.49
N GLN A 94 -17.43 7.86 -7.53
CA GLN A 94 -17.55 9.24 -8.01
C GLN A 94 -19.00 9.50 -8.45
N GLY A 95 -19.57 10.59 -7.94
CA GLY A 95 -20.98 10.93 -8.15
C GLY A 95 -21.95 10.18 -7.24
N GLY A 96 -21.47 9.25 -6.42
CA GLY A 96 -22.24 8.61 -5.36
C GLY A 96 -22.41 9.52 -4.15
N THR A 97 -23.40 9.20 -3.32
CA THR A 97 -23.71 9.95 -2.09
C THR A 97 -23.02 9.35 -0.87
N GLU A 98 -22.99 10.09 0.25
CA GLU A 98 -22.49 9.57 1.53
C GLU A 98 -23.25 8.33 2.02
N HIS A 99 -24.54 8.21 1.67
CA HIS A 99 -25.36 7.06 2.00
C HIS A 99 -25.01 5.80 1.20
N GLU A 100 -24.31 5.95 0.07
CA GLU A 100 -23.84 4.84 -0.77
C GLU A 100 -22.39 4.45 -0.43
N ALA A 101 -21.77 5.14 0.52
CA ALA A 101 -20.41 4.85 0.94
C ALA A 101 -20.32 3.48 1.60
N GLN A 102 -19.37 2.66 1.15
CA GLN A 102 -19.03 1.43 1.85
C GLN A 102 -18.07 1.78 2.99
N VAL A 103 -18.47 1.49 4.23
CA VAL A 103 -17.63 1.69 5.42
C VAL A 103 -17.17 0.34 5.95
N ASN A 104 -15.86 0.18 6.06
CA ASN A 104 -15.20 -1.00 6.62
C ASN A 104 -14.37 -0.60 7.85
N TRP A 105 -14.47 -1.36 8.94
CA TRP A 105 -13.77 -1.11 10.20
C TRP A 105 -12.53 -1.98 10.32
N TYR A 106 -11.42 -1.43 10.81
CA TYR A 106 -10.14 -2.13 10.91
C TYR A 106 -9.97 -2.83 12.24
N HIS A 107 -9.46 -4.05 12.18
CA HIS A 107 -9.05 -4.85 13.35
C HIS A 107 -7.57 -5.21 13.20
N ASN A 108 -6.74 -4.55 13.99
CA ASN A 108 -5.30 -4.75 14.01
C ASN A 108 -4.92 -5.72 15.15
N ASP A 109 -3.82 -6.45 14.97
CA ASP A 109 -3.21 -7.19 16.08
C ASP A 109 -2.46 -6.26 17.04
N VAL A 110 -1.89 -6.83 18.12
CA VAL A 110 -1.14 -6.09 19.14
C VAL A 110 0.11 -5.38 18.61
N SER A 111 0.62 -5.78 17.45
CA SER A 111 1.76 -5.13 16.79
C SER A 111 1.33 -3.99 15.85
N GLY A 112 0.02 -3.81 15.68
CA GLY A 112 -0.56 -2.86 14.72
C GLY A 112 -0.57 -3.39 13.28
N LEU A 113 -0.41 -4.70 13.08
CA LEU A 113 -0.62 -5.33 11.78
C LEU A 113 -2.10 -5.56 11.56
N LEU A 114 -2.64 -4.98 10.48
CA LEU A 114 -4.02 -5.22 10.08
C LEU A 114 -4.26 -6.71 9.84
N CYS A 115 -5.29 -7.28 10.46
CA CYS A 115 -5.66 -8.69 10.30
C CYS A 115 -7.05 -8.87 9.68
N GLU A 116 -8.01 -7.99 9.96
CA GLU A 116 -9.40 -8.15 9.55
C GLU A 116 -10.10 -6.81 9.30
N LEU A 117 -11.07 -6.82 8.38
CA LEU A 117 -12.06 -5.76 8.21
C LEU A 117 -13.47 -6.30 8.40
N THR A 118 -14.30 -5.53 9.10
CA THR A 118 -15.74 -5.81 9.22
C THR A 118 -16.58 -4.75 8.51
N GLY A 119 -17.68 -5.17 7.90
CA GLY A 119 -18.70 -4.28 7.33
C GLY A 119 -19.56 -3.61 8.40
N ALA A 120 -20.51 -2.78 7.95
CA ALA A 120 -21.44 -2.06 8.84
C ALA A 120 -22.36 -2.97 9.67
N ASP A 121 -22.61 -4.18 9.20
CA ASP A 121 -23.40 -5.22 9.89
C ASP A 121 -22.56 -6.08 10.85
N GLY A 122 -21.26 -5.78 10.98
CA GLY A 122 -20.31 -6.55 11.78
C GLY A 122 -19.80 -7.84 11.13
N SER A 123 -20.20 -8.14 9.89
CA SER A 123 -19.69 -9.30 9.16
C SER A 123 -18.24 -9.08 8.72
N VAL A 124 -17.44 -10.14 8.72
CA VAL A 124 -16.06 -10.09 8.20
C VAL A 124 -16.12 -10.02 6.67
N VAL A 125 -15.62 -8.91 6.11
CA VAL A 125 -15.60 -8.67 4.66
C VAL A 125 -14.24 -8.92 4.04
N TRP A 126 -13.19 -8.86 4.84
CA TRP A 126 -11.81 -9.08 4.42
C TRP A 126 -10.97 -9.55 5.62
N CYS A 127 -10.10 -10.52 5.42
CA CYS A 127 -9.18 -11.04 6.43
C CYS A 127 -7.86 -11.43 5.76
N ALA A 128 -6.73 -11.23 6.44
CA ALA A 128 -5.43 -11.63 5.94
C ALA A 128 -4.57 -12.33 7.00
N VAL A 129 -3.86 -13.35 6.54
CA VAL A 129 -2.82 -14.05 7.31
C VAL A 129 -1.47 -13.67 6.74
N TYR A 130 -0.53 -13.33 7.62
CA TYR A 130 0.80 -12.87 7.24
C TYR A 130 1.91 -13.79 7.75
N ARG A 131 3.04 -13.78 7.06
CA ARG A 131 4.32 -14.24 7.62
C ARG A 131 4.87 -13.16 8.56
N ALA A 132 5.77 -13.56 9.46
CA ALA A 132 6.40 -12.66 10.43
C ALA A 132 7.02 -11.38 9.83
N ARG A 133 7.46 -11.44 8.57
CA ARG A 133 8.08 -10.30 7.85
C ARG A 133 7.10 -9.44 7.05
N GLY A 134 5.79 -9.65 7.20
CA GLY A 134 4.74 -8.87 6.52
C GLY A 134 4.31 -9.40 5.16
N ASN A 135 4.86 -10.51 4.67
CA ASN A 135 4.35 -11.15 3.44
C ASN A 135 2.93 -11.64 3.67
N THR A 136 2.01 -11.28 2.79
CA THR A 136 0.67 -11.85 2.81
C THR A 136 0.72 -13.31 2.40
N LEU A 137 0.37 -14.20 3.33
CA LEU A 137 0.26 -15.64 3.08
C LEU A 137 -1.08 -15.96 2.40
N ARG A 138 -2.15 -15.35 2.88
CA ARG A 138 -3.51 -15.59 2.41
C ARG A 138 -4.38 -14.36 2.67
N ILE A 139 -5.28 -14.06 1.73
CA ILE A 139 -6.37 -13.12 1.93
C ILE A 139 -7.67 -13.90 1.72
N GLU A 140 -8.60 -13.77 2.65
CA GLU A 140 -9.97 -14.25 2.55
C GLU A 140 -10.91 -13.04 2.50
N GLN A 141 -11.95 -13.12 1.67
CA GLN A 141 -12.93 -12.04 1.52
C GLN A 141 -14.31 -12.66 1.47
N ALA A 142 -15.33 -11.89 1.88
CA ALA A 142 -16.71 -12.33 1.78
C ALA A 142 -17.04 -12.70 0.32
N ALA A 143 -17.50 -13.92 0.10
CA ALA A 143 -17.87 -14.44 -1.21
C ALA A 143 -19.40 -14.44 -1.35
N GLY A 144 -19.91 -13.69 -2.31
CA GLY A 144 -21.31 -13.71 -2.73
C GLY A 144 -21.38 -13.42 -4.23
N GLU A 145 -22.43 -13.86 -4.91
CA GLU A 145 -22.55 -13.78 -6.38
C GLU A 145 -22.43 -12.33 -6.92
N ASN A 146 -22.61 -11.31 -6.08
CA ASN A 146 -22.47 -9.89 -6.41
C ASN A 146 -21.57 -9.11 -5.43
N ALA A 147 -20.74 -9.80 -4.63
CA ALA A 147 -19.87 -9.12 -3.67
C ALA A 147 -18.61 -8.59 -4.38
N GLU A 148 -18.50 -7.26 -4.49
CA GLU A 148 -17.27 -6.61 -4.98
C GLU A 148 -16.11 -6.84 -4.00
N PRO A 149 -14.92 -7.24 -4.47
CA PRO A 149 -13.75 -7.39 -3.61
C PRO A 149 -13.42 -6.10 -2.86
N VAL A 150 -13.11 -6.22 -1.58
CA VAL A 150 -12.69 -5.09 -0.74
C VAL A 150 -11.25 -4.72 -1.05
N TYR A 151 -11.04 -3.49 -1.50
CA TYR A 151 -9.71 -2.94 -1.75
C TYR A 151 -9.02 -2.51 -0.44
N GLN A 152 -7.95 -3.20 -0.07
CA GLN A 152 -7.20 -2.97 1.15
C GLN A 152 -5.67 -2.95 0.92
N PRO A 153 -5.07 -1.76 0.71
CA PRO A 153 -3.63 -1.65 0.51
C PRO A 153 -2.82 -1.45 1.81
N LEU A 154 -3.43 -1.09 2.94
CA LEU A 154 -2.69 -0.85 4.18
C LEU A 154 -2.20 -2.17 4.82
N ARG A 155 -1.08 -2.09 5.56
CA ARG A 155 -0.46 -3.24 6.26
C ARG A 155 -0.16 -2.88 7.71
N TYR A 156 1.10 -2.95 8.15
CA TYR A 156 1.50 -2.33 9.41
C TYR A 156 1.19 -0.83 9.39
N GLN A 157 1.09 -0.23 10.57
CA GLN A 157 0.86 1.20 10.72
C GLN A 157 1.77 2.04 9.81
N GLY A 158 1.16 2.87 8.97
CA GLY A 158 1.87 3.74 8.01
C GLY A 158 2.38 3.07 6.73
N GLN A 159 2.20 1.74 6.57
CA GLN A 159 2.64 1.02 5.37
C GLN A 159 1.54 0.88 4.32
N TYR A 160 1.92 1.11 3.07
CA TYR A 160 1.07 0.95 1.90
C TYR A 160 1.65 -0.12 0.94
N PHE A 161 0.85 -1.13 0.61
CA PHE A 161 1.25 -2.20 -0.29
C PHE A 161 1.13 -1.79 -1.76
N GLY A 162 2.26 -1.72 -2.46
CA GLY A 162 2.32 -1.55 -3.91
C GLY A 162 2.18 -2.89 -4.61
N ALA A 163 0.98 -3.25 -5.07
CA ALA A 163 0.72 -4.52 -5.75
C ALA A 163 1.61 -4.73 -7.00
N GLU A 164 2.00 -3.64 -7.67
CA GLU A 164 2.85 -3.67 -8.86
C GLU A 164 4.31 -4.08 -8.58
N THR A 165 4.79 -3.86 -7.36
CA THR A 165 6.17 -4.17 -6.94
C THR A 165 6.24 -5.30 -5.91
N GLY A 166 5.17 -5.53 -5.15
CA GLY A 166 5.17 -6.37 -3.95
C GLY A 166 5.83 -5.71 -2.73
N LEU A 167 6.23 -4.44 -2.84
CA LEU A 167 6.89 -3.70 -1.76
C LEU A 167 5.86 -2.99 -0.85
N LEU A 168 6.28 -2.75 0.38
CA LEU A 168 5.56 -1.95 1.37
C LEU A 168 6.18 -0.54 1.42
N TYR A 169 5.50 0.43 0.81
CA TYR A 169 5.88 1.82 0.89
C TYR A 169 5.69 2.34 2.31
N ASN A 170 6.78 2.78 2.93
CA ASN A 170 6.83 3.31 4.29
C ASN A 170 7.40 4.74 4.27
N ARG A 171 6.72 5.62 3.52
CA ARG A 171 7.03 7.04 3.27
C ARG A 171 8.40 7.29 2.63
N PHE A 172 9.47 7.13 3.40
CA PHE A 172 10.83 7.45 2.98
C PHE A 172 11.58 6.25 2.41
N ARG A 173 11.08 5.03 2.65
CA ARG A 173 11.68 3.80 2.15
C ARG A 173 10.62 2.82 1.71
N ASP A 174 10.97 1.99 0.74
CA ASP A 174 10.18 0.82 0.36
C ASP A 174 10.78 -0.42 1.02
N TYR A 175 9.96 -1.16 1.78
CA TYR A 175 10.34 -2.39 2.46
C TYR A 175 9.97 -3.60 1.60
N ASP A 176 10.91 -4.52 1.45
CA ASP A 176 10.68 -5.79 0.77
C ASP A 176 10.39 -6.89 1.81
N PRO A 177 9.13 -7.35 1.93
CA PRO A 177 8.80 -8.40 2.86
C PRO A 177 9.44 -9.74 2.49
N ASP A 178 9.75 -10.00 1.20
CA ASP A 178 10.39 -11.25 0.78
C ASP A 178 11.83 -11.33 1.30
N ALA A 179 12.57 -10.22 1.20
CA ALA A 179 13.93 -10.12 1.73
C ALA A 179 13.96 -9.86 3.25
N GLY A 180 12.90 -9.27 3.80
CA GLY A 180 12.86 -8.83 5.20
C GLY A 180 13.67 -7.57 5.48
N ARG A 181 13.82 -6.68 4.49
CA ARG A 181 14.63 -5.45 4.60
C ARG A 181 14.18 -4.35 3.64
N PHE A 182 14.66 -3.13 3.85
CA PHE A 182 14.47 -2.03 2.90
C PHE A 182 15.27 -2.23 1.61
N VAL A 183 14.73 -1.77 0.47
CA VAL A 183 15.37 -1.86 -0.86
C VAL A 183 16.15 -0.60 -1.25
N SER A 184 16.12 0.41 -0.38
CA SER A 184 16.91 1.64 -0.45
C SER A 184 17.61 1.88 0.89
N GLN A 185 18.74 2.58 0.84
CA GLN A 185 19.48 2.99 2.04
C GLN A 185 18.65 3.94 2.90
N ASP A 186 18.94 3.96 4.21
CA ASP A 186 18.34 4.92 5.13
C ASP A 186 18.68 6.37 4.74
N PRO A 187 17.69 7.26 4.49
CA PRO A 187 17.95 8.66 4.15
C PRO A 187 18.68 9.46 5.24
N ILE A 188 18.61 9.04 6.50
CA ILE A 188 19.42 9.66 7.58
C ILE A 188 20.81 9.01 7.71
N GLY A 189 21.15 8.08 6.81
CA GLY A 189 22.44 7.42 6.72
C GLY A 189 22.79 6.68 8.01
N LEU A 190 24.07 6.74 8.38
CA LEU A 190 24.61 6.02 9.55
C LEU A 190 24.01 6.48 10.89
N ALA A 191 23.30 7.61 10.93
CA ALA A 191 22.53 8.01 12.12
C ALA A 191 21.38 7.02 12.42
N GLY A 192 20.87 6.31 11.41
CA GLY A 192 19.92 5.21 11.56
C GLY A 192 20.55 3.86 11.94
N GLY A 193 21.88 3.80 12.04
CA GLY A 193 22.65 2.60 12.31
C GLY A 193 23.54 2.15 11.14
N VAL A 194 24.36 1.13 11.39
CA VAL A 194 25.35 0.62 10.40
C VAL A 194 24.75 -0.31 9.35
N ASN A 195 23.53 -0.82 9.58
CA ASN A 195 22.80 -1.65 8.63
C ASN A 195 21.85 -0.75 7.83
N LEU A 196 22.34 -0.31 6.67
CA LEU A 196 21.61 0.55 5.73
C LEU A 196 20.71 -0.24 4.78
#